data_AF-A0A4U9WAV0-F1
#
_entry.id   AF-A0A4U9WAV0-F1
#
_cell.length_a   1.000
_cell.length_b   1.000
_cell.length_c   1.000
_cell.angle_alpha   90.00
_cell.angle_beta   90.00
_cell.angle_gamma   90.00
#
_symmetry.space_group_name_H-M   'P 1'
#
loop_
_entity.id
_entity.type
_entity.pdbx_description
1 polymer ?
#
loop_
_entity_poly.entity_id
_entity_poly.type
_entity_poly.pdbx_seq_one_letter_code
_entity_poly.pdbx_strand_id
1 'polypeptide(L)'
;MVGDGPFIPNSPQPAESTWDLNQQQKEKILDAMRYWAEVITPRPDQLPAIINVGTFDDVNAAGSSESVTDGVISITQLQGALNGIDTGELTFGSHGQFIMGKMDFDHIPYVPAQLPRSGKTDLVSVAVHELAHGLGISNMATDWAGEGTFTQLLTPICLSAPGLRICVMTMEIRHAPVRSYFARGAITHGIRKALMCATIRAISRGKHVDEVLAGAMPGVPVRMLADDGSVDDNYMSHIELKNSMMSHQDYRNYTTFMEAELALLQDMDYQIERRNFFGFSLYGDGQTLVNRHGYFLRNKQGDGYIVGQYNTATLGVGLHVYGSNNHIFQQADLFNAGRRWGRYSYRWAKQHAER
;
A
#
# COMPACT_ATOMS: atom_id res chain seq x y z
N MET A 1 2.67 5.62 24.24
CA MET A 1 2.19 4.63 25.23
C MET A 1 1.69 5.34 26.48
N VAL A 2 1.12 4.65 27.47
CA VAL A 2 0.23 5.30 28.46
C VAL A 2 0.97 6.42 29.20
N GLY A 3 0.45 7.64 29.13
CA GLY A 3 1.08 8.82 29.71
C GLY A 3 2.14 9.53 28.83
N ASP A 4 2.38 9.07 27.61
CA ASP A 4 3.27 9.73 26.64
C ASP A 4 2.60 10.94 25.94
N GLY A 5 1.34 11.23 26.30
CA GLY A 5 0.54 12.32 25.74
C GLY A 5 -0.18 11.96 24.43
N PRO A 6 -0.82 12.96 23.81
CA PRO A 6 -1.62 12.77 22.61
C PRO A 6 -0.73 12.52 21.40
N PHE A 7 -1.17 11.61 20.52
CA PHE A 7 -0.34 11.15 19.41
C PHE A 7 -1.05 11.13 18.05
N ILE A 8 -2.38 11.23 18.01
CA ILE A 8 -3.19 11.28 16.79
C ILE A 8 -4.42 12.19 16.99
N PRO A 9 -4.84 12.96 15.98
CA PRO A 9 -6.04 13.78 16.09
C PRO A 9 -7.27 12.89 16.32
N ASN A 10 -8.16 13.31 17.21
CA ASN A 10 -9.47 12.69 17.39
C ASN A 10 -10.44 13.76 17.93
N SER A 11 -11.75 13.58 17.71
CA SER A 11 -12.79 14.50 18.17
C SER A 11 -13.52 13.92 19.38
N PRO A 12 -13.76 14.70 20.46
CA PRO A 12 -13.48 16.13 20.64
C PRO A 12 -12.08 16.45 21.18
N GLN A 13 -11.28 15.43 21.53
CA GLN A 13 -9.93 15.58 22.07
C GLN A 13 -8.98 14.62 21.35
N PRO A 14 -7.71 15.01 21.15
CA PRO A 14 -6.69 14.12 20.63
C PRO A 14 -6.62 12.80 21.40
N ALA A 15 -6.35 11.69 20.71
CA ALA A 15 -6.28 10.40 21.36
C ALA A 15 -4.94 10.20 22.07
N GLU A 16 -5.02 9.62 23.28
CA GLU A 16 -3.89 9.16 24.07
C GLU A 16 -3.90 7.63 24.14
N SER A 17 -2.72 7.03 24.31
CA SER A 17 -2.60 5.57 24.38
C SER A 17 -3.34 5.02 25.60
N THR A 18 -4.25 4.05 25.42
CA THR A 18 -5.02 3.50 26.54
C THR A 18 -4.40 2.24 27.18
N TRP A 19 -3.40 1.63 26.54
CA TRP A 19 -2.65 0.50 27.08
C TRP A 19 -1.21 0.42 26.54
N ASP A 20 -0.32 -0.29 27.25
CA ASP A 20 1.09 -0.37 26.89
C ASP A 20 1.41 -1.55 25.98
N LEU A 21 2.19 -1.29 24.93
CA LEU A 21 2.75 -2.35 24.08
C LEU A 21 3.81 -3.14 24.87
N ASN A 22 3.75 -4.46 24.78
CA ASN A 22 4.81 -5.32 25.29
C ASN A 22 6.05 -5.28 24.36
N GLN A 23 7.16 -5.87 24.81
CA GLN A 23 8.42 -5.86 24.05
C GLN A 23 8.29 -6.48 22.65
N GLN A 24 7.64 -7.64 22.55
CA GLN A 24 7.47 -8.33 21.26
C GLN A 24 6.63 -7.50 20.29
N GLN A 25 5.59 -6.82 20.76
CA GLN A 25 4.76 -5.94 19.92
C GLN A 25 5.57 -4.76 19.39
N LYS A 26 6.39 -4.13 20.24
CA LYS A 26 7.32 -3.05 19.81
C LYS A 26 8.31 -3.54 18.76
N GLU A 27 8.90 -4.72 18.97
CA GLU A 27 9.84 -5.31 18.02
C GLU A 27 9.19 -5.57 16.65
N LYS A 28 7.97 -6.12 16.64
CA LYS A 28 7.19 -6.32 15.40
C LYS A 28 6.85 -5.01 14.69
N ILE A 29 6.46 -3.98 15.43
CA ILE A 29 6.22 -2.65 14.86
C ILE A 29 7.51 -2.10 14.23
N LEU A 30 8.65 -2.25 14.89
CA LEU A 30 9.95 -1.87 14.32
C LEU A 30 10.30 -2.68 13.07
N ASP A 31 9.93 -3.96 13.00
CA ASP A 31 10.12 -4.78 11.79
C ASP A 31 9.24 -4.32 10.63
N ALA A 32 8.01 -3.89 10.89
CA ALA A 32 7.16 -3.24 9.88
C ALA A 32 7.79 -1.93 9.36
N MET A 33 8.32 -1.09 10.27
CA MET A 33 8.99 0.15 9.85
C MET A 33 10.27 -0.13 9.05
N ARG A 34 11.02 -1.18 9.41
CA ARG A 34 12.20 -1.62 8.65
C ARG A 34 11.85 -2.14 7.27
N TYR A 35 10.70 -2.79 7.10
CA TYR A 35 10.19 -3.16 5.79
C TYR A 35 9.95 -1.93 4.93
N TRP A 36 9.23 -0.93 5.44
CA TRP A 36 8.98 0.32 4.71
C TRP A 36 10.27 1.08 4.38
N ALA A 37 11.22 1.14 5.30
CA ALA A 37 12.53 1.75 5.08
C ALA A 37 13.39 0.99 4.05
N GLU A 38 13.10 -0.29 3.79
CA GLU A 38 13.75 -1.05 2.72
C GLU A 38 13.05 -0.82 1.37
N VAL A 39 11.72 -0.68 1.38
CA VAL A 39 10.89 -0.49 0.18
C VAL A 39 11.05 0.92 -0.39
N ILE A 40 10.96 1.94 0.46
CA ILE A 40 11.00 3.34 0.06
C ILE A 40 12.38 3.90 0.40
N THR A 41 13.08 4.38 -0.63
CA THR A 41 14.31 5.14 -0.46
C THR A 41 13.95 6.63 -0.42
N PRO A 42 14.13 7.34 0.70
CA PRO A 42 13.93 8.78 0.71
C PRO A 42 14.89 9.47 -0.26
N ARG A 43 14.55 10.69 -0.68
CA ARG A 43 15.51 11.50 -1.45
C ARG A 43 16.81 11.71 -0.64
N PRO A 44 17.98 11.86 -1.29
CA PRO A 44 19.23 12.12 -0.58
C PRO A 44 19.10 13.25 0.43
N ASP A 45 19.68 13.06 1.61
CA ASP A 45 19.66 14.00 2.74
C ASP A 45 18.28 14.25 3.39
N GLN A 46 17.26 13.45 3.05
CA GLN A 46 15.90 13.54 3.63
C GLN A 46 15.66 12.38 4.61
N LEU A 47 16.17 12.53 5.83
CA LEU A 47 15.94 11.62 6.95
C LEU A 47 15.97 12.38 8.29
N PRO A 48 15.23 11.91 9.32
CA PRO A 48 14.21 10.85 9.31
C PRO A 48 12.77 11.38 9.31
N ALA A 49 11.84 10.64 8.68
CA ALA A 49 10.42 10.79 8.97
C ALA A 49 10.11 10.25 10.38
N ILE A 50 9.21 10.92 11.09
CA ILE A 50 8.83 10.61 12.47
C ILE A 50 7.43 10.02 12.45
N ILE A 51 7.27 8.80 12.97
CA ILE A 51 5.99 8.10 13.06
C ILE A 51 5.62 7.91 14.53
N ASN A 52 4.44 8.39 14.91
CA ASN A 52 3.89 8.13 16.24
C ASN A 52 3.04 6.87 16.23
N VAL A 53 3.15 6.08 17.30
CA VAL A 53 2.38 4.86 17.49
C VAL A 53 1.70 4.88 18.85
N GLY A 54 0.40 4.65 18.86
CA GLY A 54 -0.35 4.53 20.10
C GLY A 54 -1.38 3.42 20.08
N THR A 55 -2.23 3.40 21.10
CA THR A 55 -3.13 2.28 21.39
C THR A 55 -4.50 2.73 21.87
N PHE A 56 -5.52 1.90 21.66
CA PHE A 56 -6.90 2.15 22.12
C PHE A 56 -7.67 0.86 22.43
N ASP A 57 -8.82 1.00 23.07
CA ASP A 57 -9.64 -0.09 23.59
C ASP A 57 -10.69 -0.66 22.62
N ASP A 58 -10.47 -0.51 21.30
CA ASP A 58 -11.33 -1.10 20.27
C ASP A 58 -10.66 -2.29 19.57
N VAL A 59 -11.45 -3.17 18.96
CA VAL A 59 -10.94 -4.26 18.12
C VAL A 59 -10.74 -3.75 16.68
N ASN A 60 -9.77 -2.85 16.50
CA ASN A 60 -9.48 -2.24 15.21
C ASN A 60 -8.04 -1.71 15.15
N ALA A 61 -7.63 -1.16 14.01
CA ALA A 61 -6.48 -0.27 13.88
C ALA A 61 -6.83 0.87 12.91
N ALA A 62 -6.05 1.94 12.96
CA ALA A 62 -6.17 3.03 12.01
C ALA A 62 -4.83 3.73 11.82
N GLY A 63 -4.60 4.26 10.62
CA GLY A 63 -3.42 5.03 10.28
C GLY A 63 -3.80 6.32 9.57
N SER A 64 -3.02 7.37 9.81
CA SER A 64 -3.22 8.67 9.19
C SER A 64 -1.91 9.44 9.05
N SER A 65 -1.97 10.50 8.25
CA SER A 65 -0.96 11.53 8.18
C SER A 65 -1.64 12.80 7.72
N GLU A 66 -1.29 13.90 8.37
CA GLU A 66 -2.04 15.12 8.16
C GLU A 66 -1.78 15.72 6.78
N SER A 67 -2.77 16.41 6.23
CA SER A 67 -2.68 16.93 4.86
C SER A 67 -1.95 18.27 4.80
N VAL A 68 -1.01 18.36 3.86
CA VAL A 68 -0.32 19.60 3.46
C VAL A 68 -0.88 20.01 2.11
N THR A 69 -1.51 21.19 2.05
CA THR A 69 -2.10 21.71 0.82
C THR A 69 -1.49 23.05 0.41
N ASP A 70 -1.29 23.22 -0.90
CA ASP A 70 -0.93 24.51 -1.51
C ASP A 70 -2.16 25.25 -2.11
N GLY A 71 -3.36 24.77 -1.82
CA GLY A 71 -4.63 25.28 -2.37
C GLY A 71 -5.10 24.63 -3.67
N VAL A 72 -4.26 23.79 -4.32
CA VAL A 72 -4.60 23.04 -5.55
C VAL A 72 -4.27 21.55 -5.40
N ILE A 73 -3.23 21.25 -4.65
CA ILE A 73 -2.60 19.96 -4.46
C ILE A 73 -2.61 19.68 -2.95
N SER A 74 -2.84 18.41 -2.55
CA SER A 74 -2.71 17.98 -1.15
C SER A 74 -1.93 16.68 -1.07
N ILE A 75 -0.83 16.68 -0.34
CA ILE A 75 -0.09 15.45 0.02
C ILE A 75 -0.17 15.26 1.53
N THR A 76 0.09 14.06 2.02
CA THR A 76 0.25 13.85 3.45
C THR A 76 1.60 14.41 3.94
N GLN A 77 1.72 14.75 5.23
CA GLN A 77 2.99 15.16 5.84
C GLN A 77 4.05 14.06 5.70
N LEU A 78 3.66 12.79 5.76
CA LEU A 78 4.58 11.67 5.56
C LEU A 78 5.05 11.57 4.10
N GLN A 79 4.15 11.75 3.12
CA GLN A 79 4.52 11.85 1.71
C GLN A 79 5.50 12.99 1.48
N GLY A 80 5.23 14.17 2.05
CA GLY A 80 6.09 15.34 1.93
C GLY A 80 7.48 15.09 2.49
N ALA A 81 7.58 14.58 3.71
CA ALA A 81 8.85 14.27 4.36
C ALA A 81 9.72 13.31 3.56
N LEU A 82 9.14 12.22 3.03
CA LEU A 82 9.88 11.22 2.24
C LEU A 82 10.29 11.74 0.85
N ASN A 83 9.61 12.78 0.36
CA ASN A 83 9.92 13.46 -0.91
C ASN A 83 10.75 14.74 -0.75
N GLY A 84 11.18 15.08 0.47
CA GLY A 84 11.96 16.28 0.75
C GLY A 84 11.20 17.59 0.59
N ILE A 85 9.89 17.55 0.84
CA ILE A 85 9.02 18.73 0.87
C ILE A 85 8.90 19.16 2.34
N ASP A 86 9.07 20.46 2.60
CA ASP A 86 8.80 21.03 3.92
C ASP A 86 7.29 21.02 4.18
N THR A 87 6.89 20.32 5.23
CA THR A 87 5.49 20.08 5.59
C THR A 87 4.99 21.01 6.70
N GLY A 88 5.81 21.97 7.11
CA GLY A 88 5.48 22.91 8.19
C GLY A 88 5.48 22.26 9.57
N GLU A 89 4.66 22.79 10.47
CA GLU A 89 4.55 22.29 11.85
C GLU A 89 4.01 20.86 11.88
N LEU A 90 4.69 19.99 12.63
CA LEU A 90 4.35 18.57 12.70
C LEU A 90 3.18 18.30 13.64
N THR A 91 2.21 17.53 13.16
CA THR A 91 1.06 17.10 13.96
C THR A 91 1.53 16.14 15.07
N PHE A 92 1.38 16.56 16.33
CA PHE A 92 1.93 15.87 17.50
C PHE A 92 3.44 15.54 17.39
N GLY A 93 4.22 16.41 16.73
CA GLY A 93 5.66 16.21 16.54
C GLY A 93 6.01 15.08 15.56
N SER A 94 5.05 14.61 14.77
CA SER A 94 5.21 13.48 13.83
C SER A 94 4.69 13.81 12.43
N HIS A 95 5.19 13.09 11.43
CA HIS A 95 4.75 13.19 10.04
C HIS A 95 3.63 12.20 9.73
N GLY A 96 3.50 11.12 10.49
CA GLY A 96 2.43 10.14 10.35
C GLY A 96 2.16 9.45 11.68
N GLN A 97 0.96 8.88 11.80
CA GLN A 97 0.46 8.27 13.02
C GLN A 97 -0.24 6.97 12.70
N PHE A 98 -0.14 5.98 13.58
CA PHE A 98 -1.11 4.89 13.60
C PHE A 98 -1.42 4.41 15.01
N ILE A 99 -2.61 3.83 15.16
CA ILE A 99 -3.17 3.37 16.41
C ILE A 99 -3.53 1.90 16.33
N MET A 100 -3.17 1.17 17.39
CA MET A 100 -3.37 -0.27 17.50
C MET A 100 -4.41 -0.59 18.58
N GLY A 101 -5.45 -1.33 18.20
CA GLY A 101 -6.49 -1.79 19.11
C GLY A 101 -6.22 -3.15 19.72
N LYS A 102 -7.17 -3.66 20.51
CA LYS A 102 -7.13 -4.97 21.16
C LYS A 102 -7.56 -6.09 20.21
N MET A 103 -6.74 -6.37 19.21
CA MET A 103 -6.93 -7.52 18.31
C MET A 103 -6.29 -8.79 18.86
N ASP A 104 -6.74 -9.94 18.35
CA ASP A 104 -6.21 -11.28 18.67
C ASP A 104 -4.85 -11.51 17.96
N PHE A 105 -3.84 -10.72 18.34
CA PHE A 105 -2.52 -10.74 17.73
C PHE A 105 -1.79 -12.05 17.98
N ASP A 106 -0.98 -12.45 17.00
CA ASP A 106 -0.10 -13.59 17.14
C ASP A 106 1.04 -13.31 18.15
N HIS A 107 1.47 -14.36 18.85
CA HIS A 107 2.59 -14.32 19.80
C HIS A 107 3.85 -15.02 19.27
N ILE A 108 3.88 -15.39 18.00
CA ILE A 108 5.05 -16.06 17.42
C ILE A 108 6.13 -15.03 17.08
N PRO A 109 7.42 -15.40 17.16
CA PRO A 109 8.50 -14.54 16.68
C PRO A 109 8.32 -14.19 15.21
N TYR A 110 8.56 -12.92 14.87
CA TYR A 110 8.48 -12.47 13.49
C TYR A 110 9.53 -13.19 12.64
N VAL A 111 9.06 -13.76 11.53
CA VAL A 111 9.90 -14.25 10.44
C VAL A 111 9.22 -13.75 9.17
N PRO A 112 9.93 -12.99 8.32
CA PRO A 112 9.37 -12.52 7.06
C PRO A 112 8.83 -13.69 6.24
N ALA A 113 7.56 -13.62 5.90
CA ALA A 113 6.88 -14.56 5.03
C ALA A 113 5.83 -13.81 4.23
N GLN A 114 5.62 -14.21 2.97
CA GLN A 114 4.56 -13.65 2.12
C GLN A 114 3.16 -14.10 2.55
N LEU A 115 3.07 -15.24 3.24
CA LEU A 115 1.82 -15.81 3.75
C LEU A 115 1.77 -15.69 5.28
N PRO A 116 0.57 -15.54 5.87
CA PRO A 116 0.38 -15.58 7.31
C PRO A 116 0.96 -16.88 7.91
N ARG A 117 1.63 -16.76 9.05
CA ARG A 117 2.28 -17.89 9.75
C ARG A 117 1.46 -18.46 10.90
N SER A 118 0.32 -17.87 11.18
CA SER A 118 -0.63 -18.32 12.19
C SER A 118 -2.06 -17.99 11.76
N GLY A 119 -3.07 -18.53 12.47
CA GLY A 119 -4.47 -18.13 12.30
C GLY A 119 -4.88 -16.91 13.13
N LYS A 120 -3.90 -16.15 13.62
CA LYS A 120 -4.07 -14.95 14.47
C LYS A 120 -3.69 -13.70 13.67
N THR A 121 -4.07 -12.52 14.17
CA THR A 121 -3.77 -11.26 13.50
C THR A 121 -2.25 -11.01 13.48
N ASP A 122 -1.67 -10.90 12.28
CA ASP A 122 -0.24 -10.63 12.11
C ASP A 122 0.03 -9.13 12.35
N LEU A 123 0.66 -8.81 13.48
CA LEU A 123 0.89 -7.41 13.89
C LEU A 123 1.80 -6.65 12.92
N VAL A 124 2.75 -7.33 12.26
CA VAL A 124 3.63 -6.68 11.28
C VAL A 124 2.80 -6.24 10.08
N SER A 125 1.93 -7.13 9.58
CA SER A 125 1.03 -6.84 8.45
C SER A 125 0.11 -5.66 8.78
N VAL A 126 -0.46 -5.60 9.99
CA VAL A 126 -1.27 -4.46 10.43
C VAL A 126 -0.44 -3.17 10.46
N ALA A 127 0.74 -3.16 11.08
CA ALA A 127 1.57 -1.96 11.12
C ALA A 127 2.06 -1.52 9.72
N VAL A 128 2.30 -2.46 8.81
CA VAL A 128 2.59 -2.18 7.40
C VAL A 128 1.37 -1.55 6.72
N HIS A 129 0.17 -2.08 6.96
CA HIS A 129 -1.12 -1.57 6.46
C HIS A 129 -1.36 -0.13 6.91
N GLU A 130 -1.37 0.10 8.22
CA GLU A 130 -1.79 1.40 8.76
C GLU A 130 -0.85 2.52 8.34
N LEU A 131 0.46 2.27 8.27
CA LEU A 131 1.39 3.28 7.77
C LEU A 131 1.11 3.64 6.31
N ALA A 132 0.60 2.69 5.51
CA ALA A 132 0.28 2.93 4.11
C ALA A 132 -0.80 4.01 3.90
N HIS A 133 -1.73 4.14 4.84
CA HIS A 133 -2.68 5.26 4.84
C HIS A 133 -1.97 6.61 4.96
N GLY A 134 -0.98 6.69 5.86
CA GLY A 134 -0.10 7.85 5.96
C GLY A 134 0.72 8.09 4.70
N LEU A 135 1.06 7.03 3.93
CA LEU A 135 1.77 7.14 2.66
C LEU A 135 0.89 7.61 1.48
N GLY A 136 -0.40 7.86 1.71
CA GLY A 136 -1.32 8.37 0.70
C GLY A 136 -2.21 7.30 0.05
N ILE A 137 -2.20 6.06 0.56
CA ILE A 137 -3.25 5.08 0.28
C ILE A 137 -4.39 5.32 1.26
N SER A 138 -5.07 6.44 1.10
CA SER A 138 -6.16 6.87 1.98
C SER A 138 -7.30 7.48 1.16
N ASN A 139 -8.47 7.62 1.77
CA ASN A 139 -9.52 8.45 1.20
C ASN A 139 -9.44 9.84 1.85
N MET A 140 -9.53 10.88 1.02
CA MET A 140 -9.79 12.25 1.45
C MET A 140 -11.16 12.73 0.91
N ALA A 141 -12.12 11.82 0.80
CA ALA A 141 -13.46 12.10 0.37
C ALA A 141 -14.30 12.57 1.56
N THR A 142 -14.80 13.80 1.48
CA THR A 142 -15.70 14.36 2.49
C THR A 142 -17.12 14.35 1.97
N ASP A 143 -18.06 13.94 2.81
CA ASP A 143 -19.48 14.01 2.47
C ASP A 143 -19.99 15.45 2.62
N TRP A 144 -20.14 16.13 1.49
CA TRP A 144 -20.36 17.58 1.45
C TRP A 144 -21.71 18.01 2.02
N ALA A 145 -22.73 17.15 1.95
CA ALA A 145 -24.05 17.45 2.51
C ALA A 145 -24.23 16.93 3.95
N GLY A 146 -23.17 16.47 4.60
CA GLY A 146 -23.17 15.89 5.94
C GLY A 146 -22.96 14.38 5.92
N GLU A 147 -22.56 13.81 7.06
CA GLU A 147 -22.31 12.38 7.24
C GLU A 147 -23.50 11.51 6.80
N GLY A 148 -23.24 10.46 6.02
CA GLY A 148 -24.25 9.51 5.55
C GLY A 148 -25.16 10.01 4.42
N THR A 149 -24.85 11.15 3.80
CA THR A 149 -25.61 11.68 2.66
C THR A 149 -25.08 11.23 1.29
N PHE A 150 -23.89 10.63 1.26
CA PHE A 150 -23.17 10.14 0.09
C PHE A 150 -23.10 11.19 -1.05
N THR A 151 -23.13 12.47 -0.67
CA THR A 151 -23.11 13.62 -1.57
C THR A 151 -21.66 14.06 -1.71
N GLN A 152 -20.99 13.43 -2.68
CA GLN A 152 -19.57 13.65 -2.92
C GLN A 152 -19.30 15.08 -3.39
N LEU A 153 -18.43 15.77 -2.66
CA LEU A 153 -17.52 16.71 -3.28
C LEU A 153 -16.16 16.04 -3.26
N LEU A 154 -15.66 15.61 -4.43
CA LEU A 154 -14.22 15.60 -4.59
C LEU A 154 -13.83 17.06 -4.33
N THR A 155 -13.20 17.33 -3.20
CA THR A 155 -12.54 18.62 -2.99
C THR A 155 -11.66 18.86 -4.23
N PRO A 156 -11.46 20.11 -4.71
CA PRO A 156 -10.70 20.42 -5.94
C PRO A 156 -9.23 19.98 -5.93
N ILE A 157 -8.88 19.18 -4.94
CA ILE A 157 -7.60 18.70 -4.52
C ILE A 157 -7.24 17.55 -5.47
N CYS A 158 -6.17 17.78 -6.23
CA CYS A 158 -5.50 16.80 -7.11
C CYS A 158 -5.98 16.72 -8.56
N LEU A 159 -6.28 17.86 -9.17
CA LEU A 159 -6.30 17.99 -10.63
C LEU A 159 -5.24 18.99 -11.12
N SER A 160 -4.26 18.44 -11.84
CA SER A 160 -3.33 19.05 -12.81
C SER A 160 -1.93 19.49 -12.36
N ALA A 161 -0.92 18.72 -12.77
CA ALA A 161 0.33 19.22 -13.36
C ALA A 161 1.05 18.10 -14.15
N PRO A 162 1.62 18.36 -15.34
CA PRO A 162 2.54 17.42 -15.96
C PRO A 162 3.85 17.41 -15.15
N GLY A 163 4.00 16.43 -14.25
CA GLY A 163 5.24 16.22 -13.49
C GLY A 163 5.12 16.16 -11.98
N LEU A 164 3.92 16.20 -11.40
CA LEU A 164 3.69 15.86 -10.00
C LEU A 164 2.35 15.12 -9.91
N ARG A 165 2.39 13.83 -9.54
CA ARG A 165 1.22 12.94 -9.54
C ARG A 165 0.78 12.73 -8.10
N ILE A 166 -0.28 13.42 -7.71
CA ILE A 166 -0.95 13.15 -6.45
C ILE A 166 -2.18 12.30 -6.75
N CYS A 167 -2.39 11.30 -5.91
CA CYS A 167 -3.40 10.27 -6.11
C CYS A 167 -4.82 10.84 -5.98
N VAL A 168 -5.39 11.24 -7.12
CA VAL A 168 -6.72 10.76 -7.44
C VAL A 168 -6.52 9.40 -8.08
N MET A 169 -7.13 8.38 -7.50
CA MET A 169 -7.42 7.14 -8.21
C MET A 169 -8.19 7.53 -9.47
N THR A 170 -7.53 7.53 -10.62
CA THR A 170 -8.11 8.02 -11.88
C THR A 170 -9.37 7.21 -12.24
N MET A 171 -10.55 7.75 -11.93
CA MET A 171 -11.82 7.10 -12.25
C MET A 171 -12.05 7.09 -13.77
N GLU A 172 -12.02 5.90 -14.38
CA GLU A 172 -12.67 5.65 -15.67
C GLU A 172 -14.02 4.96 -15.40
N ILE A 173 -15.10 5.74 -15.34
CA ILE A 173 -16.46 5.19 -15.18
C ILE A 173 -16.88 4.56 -16.51
N ARG A 174 -16.77 3.23 -16.64
CA ARG A 174 -17.38 2.51 -17.76
C ARG A 174 -18.84 2.17 -17.42
N HIS A 175 -19.74 2.60 -18.31
CA HIS A 175 -21.21 2.42 -18.30
C HIS A 175 -22.09 3.55 -17.73
N ALA A 176 -21.75 4.82 -17.96
CA ALA A 176 -22.76 5.89 -18.00
C ALA A 176 -22.85 6.46 -19.45
N PRO A 177 -24.02 6.49 -20.10
CA PRO A 177 -24.19 7.16 -21.39
C PRO A 177 -24.27 8.67 -21.15
N VAL A 178 -23.22 9.28 -20.61
CA VAL A 178 -23.12 10.73 -20.46
C VAL A 178 -21.66 11.13 -20.68
N ARG A 179 -21.42 11.80 -21.81
CA ARG A 179 -20.16 12.53 -22.07
C ARG A 179 -19.89 13.44 -20.88
N SER A 180 -18.91 13.07 -20.05
CA SER A 180 -18.56 13.83 -18.86
C SER A 180 -17.44 14.81 -19.23
N TYR A 181 -17.80 16.08 -19.29
CA TYR A 181 -16.90 17.20 -19.51
C TYR A 181 -16.05 17.42 -18.26
N PHE A 182 -14.73 17.24 -18.37
CA PHE A 182 -13.76 17.79 -17.43
C PHE A 182 -13.49 19.25 -17.84
N ALA A 183 -14.24 20.18 -17.27
CA ALA A 183 -13.93 21.61 -17.35
C ALA A 183 -14.01 22.22 -15.95
N ARG A 184 -13.02 23.08 -15.67
CA ARG A 184 -12.77 23.80 -14.40
C ARG A 184 -14.04 24.14 -13.63
N GLY A 185 -14.08 23.70 -12.37
CA GLY A 185 -14.90 24.32 -11.34
C GLY A 185 -16.40 24.36 -11.60
N ALA A 186 -17.06 23.21 -11.80
CA ALA A 186 -18.48 23.05 -11.48
C ALA A 186 -18.89 21.58 -11.59
N ILE A 187 -18.99 20.87 -10.45
CA ILE A 187 -19.78 19.64 -10.40
C ILE A 187 -21.25 20.07 -10.24
N THR A 188 -21.93 20.35 -11.35
CA THR A 188 -23.36 20.69 -11.33
C THR A 188 -24.20 19.46 -11.03
N HIS A 189 -24.94 19.53 -9.91
CA HIS A 189 -26.29 19.03 -9.55
C HIS A 189 -26.95 17.77 -10.21
N GLY A 190 -26.44 17.22 -11.32
CA GLY A 190 -26.99 16.08 -12.05
C GLY A 190 -26.43 14.71 -11.65
N ILE A 191 -25.39 14.64 -10.80
CA ILE A 191 -24.78 13.37 -10.35
C ILE A 191 -25.65 12.63 -9.31
N ARG A 192 -26.70 13.27 -8.78
CA ARG A 192 -27.60 12.69 -7.76
C ARG A 192 -28.29 11.38 -8.18
N LYS A 193 -28.33 11.02 -9.47
CA LYS A 193 -28.89 9.74 -9.96
C LYS A 193 -27.86 8.75 -10.49
N ALA A 194 -26.61 9.14 -10.68
CA ALA A 194 -25.61 8.29 -11.34
C ALA A 194 -24.85 7.36 -10.38
N LEU A 195 -24.91 7.60 -9.07
CA LEU A 195 -24.20 6.79 -8.06
C LEU A 195 -25.05 5.72 -7.37
N MET A 196 -26.36 5.64 -7.62
CA MET A 196 -27.18 4.52 -7.15
C MET A 196 -27.15 3.34 -8.14
N CYS A 197 -25.99 2.71 -8.30
CA CYS A 197 -25.87 1.43 -9.00
C CYS A 197 -24.74 0.59 -8.40
N ALA A 198 -25.00 -0.69 -8.14
CA ALA A 198 -24.07 -1.72 -7.67
C ALA A 198 -22.93 -2.07 -8.68
N THR A 199 -22.56 -1.12 -9.54
CA THR A 199 -21.62 -1.30 -10.66
C THR A 199 -20.49 -0.27 -10.69
N ILE A 200 -20.37 0.59 -9.67
CA ILE A 200 -19.26 1.54 -9.57
C ILE A 200 -17.95 0.76 -9.37
N ARG A 201 -17.05 0.83 -10.35
CA ARG A 201 -15.68 0.33 -10.26
C ARG A 201 -14.72 1.50 -10.40
N ALA A 202 -14.00 1.84 -9.34
CA ALA A 202 -12.88 2.76 -9.42
C ALA A 202 -11.58 1.97 -9.65
N ILE A 203 -10.67 2.56 -10.42
CA ILE A 203 -9.36 2.00 -10.73
C ILE A 203 -8.30 3.09 -10.58
N SER A 204 -7.11 2.72 -10.13
CA SER A 204 -5.92 3.56 -10.18
C SER A 204 -5.06 3.14 -11.36
N ARG A 205 -4.57 4.12 -12.13
CA ARG A 205 -3.65 3.91 -13.24
C ARG A 205 -2.51 4.91 -13.19
N GLY A 206 -1.36 4.45 -13.66
CA GLY A 206 -0.17 5.25 -13.81
C GLY A 206 0.86 4.50 -14.65
N LYS A 207 1.99 5.15 -14.94
CA LYS A 207 2.97 4.61 -15.89
C LYS A 207 3.54 3.29 -15.35
N HIS A 208 3.80 3.24 -14.05
CA HIS A 208 4.37 2.08 -13.40
C HIS A 208 3.34 0.97 -13.17
N VAL A 209 2.11 1.33 -12.84
CA VAL A 209 0.99 0.37 -12.79
C VAL A 209 0.78 -0.27 -14.17
N ASP A 210 0.74 0.53 -15.24
CA ASP A 210 0.54 0.02 -16.61
C ASP A 210 1.69 -0.91 -17.04
N GLU A 211 2.93 -0.60 -16.65
CA GLU A 211 4.11 -1.45 -16.85
C GLU A 211 3.93 -2.83 -16.19
N VAL A 212 3.54 -2.86 -14.92
CA VAL A 212 3.41 -4.10 -14.14
C VAL A 212 2.22 -4.94 -14.58
N LEU A 213 1.07 -4.29 -14.86
CA LEU A 213 -0.13 -4.99 -15.30
C LEU A 213 0.00 -5.50 -16.74
N ALA A 214 0.84 -4.88 -17.57
CA ALA A 214 1.12 -5.30 -18.95
C ALA A 214 -0.16 -5.55 -19.78
N GLY A 215 -1.19 -4.73 -19.56
CA GLY A 215 -2.49 -4.84 -20.23
C GLY A 215 -3.41 -5.96 -19.73
N ALA A 216 -2.99 -6.76 -18.75
CA ALA A 216 -3.82 -7.83 -18.16
C ALA A 216 -5.06 -7.29 -17.42
N MET A 217 -4.92 -6.11 -16.82
CA MET A 217 -5.96 -5.43 -16.07
C MET A 217 -6.01 -3.96 -16.49
N PRO A 218 -7.19 -3.31 -16.42
CA PRO A 218 -7.33 -1.90 -16.80
C PRO A 218 -6.69 -0.92 -15.79
N GLY A 219 -6.20 -1.39 -14.65
CA GLY A 219 -5.67 -0.62 -13.53
C GLY A 219 -5.77 -1.42 -12.23
N VAL A 220 -5.27 -0.86 -11.15
CA VAL A 220 -5.41 -1.42 -9.78
C VAL A 220 -6.80 -1.05 -9.26
N PRO A 221 -7.67 -2.01 -8.93
CA PRO A 221 -9.02 -1.73 -8.44
C PRO A 221 -9.00 -1.05 -7.08
N VAL A 222 -10.06 -0.29 -6.82
CA VAL A 222 -10.25 0.53 -5.64
C VAL A 222 -11.62 0.24 -5.06
N ARG A 223 -11.70 0.15 -3.72
CA ARG A 223 -12.97 -0.10 -3.04
C ARG A 223 -13.90 1.10 -3.18
N MET A 224 -15.15 0.82 -3.54
CA MET A 224 -16.21 1.83 -3.69
C MET A 224 -17.48 1.48 -2.92
N LEU A 225 -17.69 0.20 -2.65
CA LEU A 225 -18.90 -0.35 -2.08
C LEU A 225 -18.53 -1.25 -0.90
N ALA A 226 -19.42 -1.28 0.10
CA ALA A 226 -19.37 -2.26 1.16
C ALA A 226 -19.79 -3.65 0.62
N ASP A 227 -19.61 -4.69 1.42
CA ASP A 227 -19.83 -6.09 0.99
C ASP A 227 -21.30 -6.39 0.71
N ASP A 228 -22.22 -5.62 1.31
CA ASP A 228 -23.66 -5.67 1.05
C ASP A 228 -24.10 -4.88 -0.20
N GLY A 229 -23.14 -4.26 -0.91
CA GLY A 229 -23.36 -3.45 -2.11
C GLY A 229 -23.83 -2.01 -1.85
N SER A 230 -23.93 -1.60 -0.58
CA SER A 230 -24.10 -0.19 -0.21
C SER A 230 -22.82 0.61 -0.51
N VAL A 231 -22.92 1.94 -0.54
CA VAL A 231 -21.73 2.79 -0.66
C VAL A 231 -20.96 2.65 0.66
N ASP A 232 -19.71 2.21 0.57
CA ASP A 232 -18.79 2.17 1.70
C ASP A 232 -18.65 3.60 2.26
N ASP A 233 -18.76 3.80 3.57
CA ASP A 233 -18.58 5.10 4.23
C ASP A 233 -17.09 5.49 4.31
N ASN A 234 -16.21 4.53 4.10
CA ASN A 234 -14.78 4.66 3.90
C ASN A 234 -14.35 4.38 2.44
N TYR A 235 -15.25 4.56 1.46
CA TYR A 235 -14.97 4.40 0.04
C TYR A 235 -13.65 5.07 -0.42
N MET A 236 -12.97 4.45 -1.39
CA MET A 236 -11.70 4.89 -1.99
C MET A 236 -10.46 4.89 -1.08
N SER A 237 -10.57 4.41 0.17
CA SER A 237 -9.41 4.34 1.08
C SER A 237 -8.51 3.13 0.85
N HIS A 238 -8.98 2.13 0.09
CA HIS A 238 -8.34 0.82 -0.01
C HIS A 238 -8.17 0.36 -1.45
N ILE A 239 -7.08 -0.38 -1.67
CA ILE A 239 -6.80 -1.09 -2.93
C ILE A 239 -7.48 -2.45 -2.88
N GLU A 240 -8.25 -2.78 -3.92
CA GLU A 240 -9.13 -3.95 -3.91
C GLU A 240 -8.60 -5.11 -4.79
N LEU A 241 -7.27 -5.30 -4.81
CA LEU A 241 -6.68 -6.48 -5.46
C LEU A 241 -7.06 -7.76 -4.69
N LYS A 242 -7.25 -8.85 -5.43
CA LYS A 242 -7.71 -10.12 -4.83
C LYS A 242 -6.72 -10.63 -3.79
N ASN A 243 -7.21 -10.89 -2.57
CA ASN A 243 -6.47 -11.36 -1.40
C ASN A 243 -5.28 -10.47 -0.98
N SER A 244 -5.25 -9.21 -1.42
CA SER A 244 -4.18 -8.28 -1.10
C SER A 244 -4.26 -7.76 0.34
N MET A 245 -3.12 -7.37 0.90
CA MET A 245 -3.02 -6.84 2.26
C MET A 245 -3.85 -5.55 2.46
N MET A 246 -3.94 -4.69 1.43
CA MET A 246 -4.74 -3.45 1.46
C MET A 246 -6.20 -3.63 1.07
N SER A 247 -6.71 -4.85 0.84
CA SER A 247 -8.11 -5.06 0.46
C SER A 247 -9.02 -5.27 1.67
N HIS A 248 -10.31 -5.04 1.49
CA HIS A 248 -11.32 -5.33 2.51
C HIS A 248 -11.87 -6.76 2.43
N GLN A 249 -11.23 -7.63 1.65
CA GLN A 249 -11.68 -9.01 1.54
C GLN A 249 -11.48 -9.75 2.87
N ASP A 250 -12.49 -10.52 3.27
CA ASP A 250 -12.41 -11.42 4.43
C ASP A 250 -11.20 -12.35 4.33
N TYR A 251 -10.92 -12.81 3.11
CA TYR A 251 -9.77 -13.65 2.82
C TYR A 251 -8.63 -12.84 2.20
N ARG A 252 -7.59 -12.63 3.00
CA ARG A 252 -6.31 -12.04 2.59
C ARG A 252 -5.20 -13.04 2.88
N ASN A 253 -4.32 -13.24 1.92
CA ASN A 253 -3.22 -14.20 2.07
C ASN A 253 -1.84 -13.61 1.78
N TYR A 254 -1.77 -12.32 1.43
CA TYR A 254 -0.53 -11.57 1.41
C TYR A 254 -0.37 -10.77 2.70
N THR A 255 0.78 -10.90 3.35
CA THR A 255 1.17 -10.13 4.54
C THR A 255 1.82 -8.78 4.19
N THR A 256 2.12 -8.56 2.91
CA THR A 256 2.74 -7.33 2.38
C THR A 256 2.18 -6.98 1.01
N PHE A 257 2.66 -5.86 0.45
CA PHE A 257 2.21 -5.30 -0.82
C PHE A 257 2.59 -6.18 -2.02
N MET A 258 1.68 -6.31 -2.99
CA MET A 258 1.96 -6.86 -4.30
C MET A 258 2.73 -5.86 -5.17
N GLU A 259 3.38 -6.33 -6.24
CA GLU A 259 4.17 -5.48 -7.15
C GLU A 259 3.35 -4.30 -7.71
N ALA A 260 2.09 -4.55 -8.13
CA ALA A 260 1.22 -3.51 -8.67
C ALA A 260 0.86 -2.42 -7.65
N GLU A 261 0.82 -2.74 -6.37
CA GLU A 261 0.53 -1.77 -5.31
C GLU A 261 1.77 -0.93 -4.97
N LEU A 262 2.96 -1.55 -4.97
CA LEU A 262 4.21 -0.79 -4.95
C LEU A 262 4.38 0.07 -6.21
N ALA A 263 3.81 -0.34 -7.34
CA ALA A 263 3.81 0.45 -8.55
C ALA A 263 2.89 1.66 -8.47
N LEU A 264 1.74 1.50 -7.82
CA LEU A 264 0.87 2.62 -7.48
C LEU A 264 1.60 3.64 -6.60
N LEU A 265 2.36 3.20 -5.59
CA LEU A 265 3.20 4.10 -4.79
C LEU A 265 4.30 4.78 -5.63
N GLN A 266 4.97 4.09 -6.54
CA GLN A 266 5.91 4.77 -7.46
C GLN A 266 5.23 5.82 -8.33
N ASP A 267 4.01 5.57 -8.79
CA ASP A 267 3.23 6.55 -9.54
C ASP A 267 2.82 7.77 -8.68
N MET A 268 2.98 7.71 -7.35
CA MET A 268 2.89 8.83 -6.38
C MET A 268 4.27 9.45 -6.04
N ASP A 269 5.28 9.28 -6.92
CA ASP A 269 6.66 9.80 -6.80
C ASP A 269 7.58 9.15 -5.74
N TYR A 270 7.16 8.08 -5.07
CA TYR A 270 8.05 7.32 -4.18
C TYR A 270 9.19 6.65 -4.96
N GLN A 271 10.42 6.80 -4.46
CA GLN A 271 11.57 6.06 -5.00
C GLN A 271 11.56 4.64 -4.42
N ILE A 272 11.14 3.68 -5.24
CA ILE A 272 11.07 2.26 -4.86
C ILE A 272 11.88 1.48 -5.88
N GLU A 273 12.74 0.56 -5.47
CA GLU A 273 13.39 -0.36 -6.42
C GLU A 273 12.56 -1.66 -6.51
N ARG A 274 11.42 -1.65 -7.21
CA ARG A 274 10.50 -2.81 -7.25
C ARG A 274 11.20 -4.11 -7.67
N ARG A 275 12.17 -4.04 -8.58
CA ARG A 275 12.94 -5.21 -9.05
C ARG A 275 13.85 -5.81 -7.97
N ASN A 276 14.11 -5.09 -6.88
CA ASN A 276 14.73 -5.68 -5.70
C ASN A 276 13.78 -6.65 -4.98
N PHE A 277 12.47 -6.44 -5.05
CA PHE A 277 11.46 -7.26 -4.35
C PHE A 277 10.74 -8.24 -5.27
N PHE A 278 10.60 -7.93 -6.56
CA PHE A 278 9.86 -8.74 -7.53
C PHE A 278 10.68 -8.99 -8.79
N GLY A 279 11.01 -10.27 -9.04
CA GLY A 279 11.71 -10.69 -10.24
C GLY A 279 10.85 -10.55 -11.49
N PHE A 280 9.72 -11.27 -11.51
CA PHE A 280 8.70 -11.20 -12.55
C PHE A 280 7.30 -11.40 -11.94
N SER A 281 6.35 -10.52 -12.29
CA SER A 281 4.94 -10.67 -11.91
C SER A 281 4.07 -10.91 -13.13
N LEU A 282 3.15 -11.88 -13.04
CA LEU A 282 2.16 -12.17 -14.05
C LEU A 282 0.75 -11.89 -13.53
N TYR A 283 0.10 -10.86 -14.07
CA TYR A 283 -1.27 -10.49 -13.73
C TYR A 283 -2.33 -11.07 -14.68
N GLY A 284 -1.94 -11.49 -15.90
CA GLY A 284 -2.86 -12.01 -16.91
C GLY A 284 -3.34 -13.44 -16.64
N ASP A 285 -4.54 -13.74 -17.14
CA ASP A 285 -5.14 -15.07 -17.09
C ASP A 285 -4.85 -15.87 -18.37
N GLY A 286 -4.90 -17.20 -18.28
CA GLY A 286 -4.90 -18.09 -19.45
C GLY A 286 -3.61 -18.08 -20.28
N GLN A 287 -2.51 -17.56 -19.73
CA GLN A 287 -1.26 -17.38 -20.46
C GLN A 287 -0.49 -18.69 -20.53
N THR A 288 0.18 -18.93 -21.66
CA THR A 288 1.20 -19.97 -21.78
C THR A 288 2.51 -19.31 -22.16
N LEU A 289 3.51 -19.36 -21.26
CA LEU A 289 4.77 -18.65 -21.47
C LEU A 289 5.98 -19.38 -20.86
N VAL A 290 7.14 -19.08 -21.43
CA VAL A 290 8.45 -19.46 -20.87
C VAL A 290 9.03 -18.25 -20.17
N ASN A 291 9.07 -18.28 -18.83
CA ASN A 291 9.66 -17.20 -18.04
C ASN A 291 11.19 -17.35 -18.02
N ARG A 292 11.89 -16.42 -18.69
CA ARG A 292 13.36 -16.33 -18.69
C ARG A 292 13.88 -15.25 -17.76
N HIS A 293 13.02 -14.60 -16.99
CA HIS A 293 13.41 -13.62 -16.00
C HIS A 293 13.96 -14.35 -14.77
N GLY A 294 15.25 -14.14 -14.49
CA GLY A 294 15.88 -14.57 -13.24
C GLY A 294 15.70 -13.54 -12.14
N TYR A 295 16.02 -13.95 -10.92
CA TYR A 295 15.95 -13.08 -9.74
C TYR A 295 17.20 -13.26 -8.89
N PHE A 296 17.96 -12.17 -8.71
CA PHE A 296 19.28 -12.18 -8.07
C PHE A 296 19.51 -10.87 -7.31
N LEU A 297 20.69 -10.72 -6.73
CA LEU A 297 21.13 -9.47 -6.13
C LEU A 297 21.11 -8.32 -7.15
N ARG A 298 20.56 -7.17 -6.76
CA ARG A 298 20.59 -5.95 -7.58
C ARG A 298 22.01 -5.38 -7.65
N ASN A 299 22.39 -4.87 -8.81
CA ASN A 299 23.64 -4.12 -8.93
C ASN A 299 23.53 -2.76 -8.24
N LYS A 300 24.66 -2.09 -7.98
CA LYS A 300 24.67 -0.79 -7.30
C LYS A 300 23.95 0.31 -8.11
N GLN A 301 23.84 0.13 -9.41
CA GLN A 301 23.19 1.07 -10.33
C GLN A 301 21.67 0.95 -10.32
N GLY A 302 21.11 -0.13 -9.76
CA GLY A 302 19.67 -0.38 -9.70
C GLY A 302 19.02 -0.70 -11.05
N ASP A 303 19.80 -0.94 -12.10
CA ASP A 303 19.30 -1.21 -13.47
C ASP A 303 19.45 -2.69 -13.89
N GLY A 304 20.09 -3.52 -13.06
CA GLY A 304 20.35 -4.92 -13.41
C GLY A 304 20.59 -5.84 -12.22
N TYR A 305 20.86 -7.10 -12.55
CA TYR A 305 21.12 -8.17 -11.60
C TYR A 305 22.59 -8.62 -11.68
N ILE A 306 23.17 -8.95 -10.53
CA ILE A 306 24.43 -9.68 -10.44
C ILE A 306 24.11 -11.17 -10.47
N VAL A 307 24.10 -11.74 -11.68
CA VAL A 307 23.72 -13.14 -11.92
C VAL A 307 24.54 -14.09 -11.05
N GLY A 308 23.86 -15.06 -10.44
CA GLY A 308 24.46 -16.07 -9.56
C GLY A 308 24.65 -15.62 -8.11
N GLN A 309 24.38 -14.36 -7.76
CA GLN A 309 24.39 -13.89 -6.37
C GLN A 309 22.99 -13.82 -5.78
N TYR A 310 22.86 -14.21 -4.51
CA TYR A 310 21.60 -14.19 -3.80
C TYR A 310 21.11 -12.75 -3.59
N ASN A 311 19.87 -12.48 -3.99
CA ASN A 311 19.14 -11.32 -3.50
C ASN A 311 19.02 -11.39 -1.97
N THR A 312 19.04 -10.23 -1.32
CA THR A 312 19.02 -10.10 0.15
C THR A 312 17.79 -9.34 0.65
N ALA A 313 16.84 -9.02 -0.22
CA ALA A 313 15.62 -8.32 0.13
C ALA A 313 14.82 -9.16 1.14
N THR A 314 14.26 -8.49 2.16
CA THR A 314 13.57 -9.16 3.28
C THR A 314 12.43 -10.06 2.80
N LEU A 315 11.66 -9.60 1.81
CA LEU A 315 10.48 -10.29 1.27
C LEU A 315 10.53 -10.43 -0.26
N GLY A 316 11.70 -10.81 -0.79
CA GLY A 316 11.90 -11.00 -2.23
C GLY A 316 11.12 -12.17 -2.83
N VAL A 317 10.40 -11.91 -3.92
CA VAL A 317 9.61 -12.88 -4.71
C VAL A 317 10.19 -12.97 -6.12
N GLY A 318 10.73 -14.14 -6.48
CA GLY A 318 11.32 -14.34 -7.81
C GLY A 318 10.27 -14.39 -8.94
N LEU A 319 9.19 -15.13 -8.72
CA LEU A 319 8.04 -15.23 -9.62
C LEU A 319 6.76 -15.02 -8.82
N HIS A 320 6.00 -13.99 -9.16
CA HIS A 320 4.68 -13.70 -8.60
C HIS A 320 3.62 -13.95 -9.67
N VAL A 321 2.57 -14.72 -9.33
CA VAL A 321 1.48 -15.05 -10.26
C VAL A 321 0.17 -14.67 -9.59
N TYR A 322 -0.48 -13.65 -10.14
CA TYR A 322 -1.79 -13.17 -9.69
C TYR A 322 -2.92 -13.75 -10.55
N GLY A 323 -2.73 -13.81 -11.87
CA GLY A 323 -3.73 -14.33 -12.79
C GLY A 323 -3.95 -15.84 -12.68
N SER A 324 -5.08 -16.32 -13.19
CA SER A 324 -5.56 -17.69 -13.10
C SER A 324 -5.35 -18.48 -14.40
N ASN A 325 -5.33 -19.81 -14.29
CA ASN A 325 -5.25 -20.74 -15.44
C ASN A 325 -4.02 -20.54 -16.33
N ASN A 326 -2.89 -20.17 -15.74
CA ASN A 326 -1.62 -19.96 -16.44
C ASN A 326 -0.78 -21.24 -16.52
N HIS A 327 -0.09 -21.44 -17.64
CA HIS A 327 0.93 -22.47 -17.84
C HIS A 327 2.29 -21.80 -18.02
N ILE A 328 3.12 -21.86 -16.98
CA ILE A 328 4.39 -21.12 -16.91
C ILE A 328 5.55 -22.09 -16.80
N PHE A 329 6.52 -21.97 -17.71
CA PHE A 329 7.78 -22.70 -17.65
C PHE A 329 8.89 -21.77 -17.15
N GLN A 330 9.34 -21.92 -15.90
CA GLN A 330 10.47 -21.14 -15.36
C GLN A 330 11.80 -21.68 -15.92
N GLN A 331 12.51 -20.86 -16.70
CA GLN A 331 13.81 -21.19 -17.34
C GLN A 331 14.92 -20.20 -16.97
N ALA A 332 14.91 -19.71 -15.74
CA ALA A 332 15.99 -18.92 -15.16
C ALA A 332 16.08 -19.15 -13.65
N ASP A 333 17.28 -19.00 -13.09
CA ASP A 333 17.50 -19.19 -11.66
C ASP A 333 16.86 -18.06 -10.84
N LEU A 334 16.33 -18.43 -9.67
CA LEU A 334 15.76 -17.52 -8.68
C LEU A 334 16.54 -17.69 -7.37
N PHE A 335 17.49 -16.81 -7.11
CA PHE A 335 18.34 -16.85 -5.92
C PHE A 335 17.97 -15.74 -4.95
N ASN A 336 17.29 -16.12 -3.87
CA ASN A 336 17.01 -15.26 -2.74
C ASN A 336 17.47 -15.92 -1.44
N ALA A 337 18.18 -15.17 -0.59
CA ALA A 337 18.55 -15.60 0.75
C ALA A 337 17.67 -14.99 1.85
N GLY A 338 16.80 -14.04 1.50
CA GLY A 338 16.05 -13.22 2.43
C GLY A 338 16.96 -12.40 3.35
N ARG A 339 16.36 -11.71 4.32
CA ARG A 339 17.12 -11.07 5.39
C ARG A 339 17.53 -12.12 6.43
N ARG A 340 18.85 -12.37 6.54
CA ARG A 340 19.41 -13.25 7.57
C ARG A 340 19.51 -12.51 8.91
N TRP A 341 18.59 -12.77 9.82
CA TRP A 341 18.79 -12.47 11.24
C TRP A 341 19.60 -13.61 11.87
N GLY A 342 20.88 -13.36 12.16
CA GLY A 342 21.74 -14.32 12.86
C GLY A 342 22.34 -15.42 11.97
N ARG A 343 23.55 -15.87 12.35
CA ARG A 343 24.34 -16.89 11.66
C ARG A 343 23.62 -18.25 11.66
N TYR A 344 22.83 -18.54 10.63
CA TYR A 344 22.48 -19.91 10.28
C TYR A 344 22.65 -20.12 8.78
N SER A 345 23.65 -20.93 8.43
CA SER A 345 23.90 -21.40 7.08
C SER A 345 22.94 -22.55 6.77
N TYR A 346 21.89 -22.29 5.99
CA TYR A 346 21.13 -23.35 5.34
C TYR A 346 21.62 -23.47 3.89
N ARG A 347 22.19 -24.64 3.55
CA ARG A 347 22.41 -25.06 2.15
C ARG A 347 21.14 -25.79 1.72
N TRP A 348 20.37 -25.21 0.81
CA TRP A 348 19.35 -25.96 0.09
C TRP A 348 19.98 -26.63 -1.13
N ALA A 349 19.74 -27.93 -1.24
CA ALA A 349 20.23 -28.79 -2.30
C ALA A 349 19.63 -28.41 -3.66
N LYS A 350 20.46 -28.45 -4.71
CA LYS A 350 20.01 -28.42 -6.10
C LYS A 350 18.91 -29.45 -6.32
N GLN A 351 17.71 -29.02 -6.71
CA GLN A 351 16.82 -29.90 -7.46
C GLN A 351 17.40 -30.03 -8.87
N HIS A 352 18.09 -31.13 -9.11
CA HIS A 352 18.38 -31.59 -10.46
C HIS A 352 17.07 -32.08 -11.07
N ALA A 353 16.63 -31.41 -12.13
CA ALA A 353 15.64 -31.96 -13.05
C ALA A 353 16.30 -33.13 -13.79
N GLU A 354 15.74 -34.33 -13.63
CA GLU A 354 16.03 -35.46 -14.51
C GLU A 354 14.87 -35.63 -15.49
N ARG A 355 15.18 -35.28 -16.74
CA ARG A 355 14.71 -35.74 -18.07
C ARG A 355 13.24 -36.04 -18.30
#